data_AF-A0A7S0N3Y1-F1
#
_entry.id   AF-A0A7S0N3Y1-F1
#
_cell.length_a   1.000
_cell.length_b   1.000
_cell.length_c   1.000
_cell.angle_alpha   90.00
_cell.angle_beta   90.00
_cell.angle_gamma   90.00
#
_symmetry.space_group_name_H-M   'P 1'
#
loop_
_entity.id
_entity.type
_entity.pdbx_description
1 polymer ?
#
loop_
_entity_poly.entity_id
_entity_poly.type
_entity_poly.pdbx_seq_one_letter_code
_entity_poly.pdbx_strand_id
1 'polypeptide(L)'
;PKVYTLGSSSSLDELFVPFEQGALDKVGDGFRVGGEDGFEVCRVQRGGKITYHCPGQLVGYLIFDLAHHRQDIEWFLRRVEAALVGLLAELGVAAHTVDGLTGVWVGDAKVAAVGVSASRWVTMHG
;
A
#
# COMPACT_ATOMS: atom_id res chain seq x y z
N PRO A 1 11.15 9.24 -2.55
CA PRO A 1 12.07 8.71 -1.51
C PRO A 1 11.72 7.25 -1.22
N LYS A 2 12.66 6.45 -0.71
CA LYS A 2 12.41 5.08 -0.25
C LYS A 2 11.70 5.14 1.10
N VAL A 3 10.53 4.51 1.23
CA VAL A 3 9.76 4.50 2.48
C VAL A 3 8.99 3.19 2.64
N TYR A 4 9.05 2.62 3.83
CA TYR A 4 8.17 1.54 4.27
C TYR A 4 7.00 2.13 5.03
N THR A 5 5.80 1.63 4.77
CA THR A 5 4.62 1.99 5.56
C THR A 5 4.06 0.77 6.25
N LEU A 6 3.79 0.89 7.55
CA LEU A 6 3.13 -0.13 8.35
C LEU A 6 1.66 0.23 8.50
N GLY A 7 0.79 -0.60 7.94
CA GLY A 7 -0.66 -0.47 8.10
C GLY A 7 -1.13 -0.80 9.52
N SER A 8 -2.42 -0.59 9.76
CA SER A 8 -3.01 -0.69 11.10
C SER A 8 -2.88 -2.07 11.75
N SER A 9 -2.74 -3.13 10.95
CA SER A 9 -2.63 -4.53 11.40
C SER A 9 -1.20 -5.08 11.43
N SER A 10 -0.17 -4.25 11.22
CA SER A 10 1.23 -4.67 11.23
C SER A 10 2.00 -4.23 12.48
N SER A 11 2.94 -5.07 12.92
CA SER A 11 3.97 -4.73 13.90
C SER A 11 5.32 -4.50 13.22
N LEU A 12 6.25 -3.87 13.94
CA LEU A 12 7.62 -3.66 13.46
C LEU A 12 8.38 -4.99 13.26
N ASP A 13 7.97 -6.06 13.95
CA ASP A 13 8.61 -7.37 13.87
C ASP A 13 8.39 -8.07 12.52
N GLU A 14 7.39 -7.63 11.75
CA GLU A 14 7.17 -8.11 10.38
C GLU A 14 8.20 -7.53 9.38
N LEU A 15 9.00 -6.54 9.79
CA LEU A 15 10.06 -5.96 8.97
C LEU A 15 11.36 -6.74 9.17
N PHE A 16 11.76 -7.51 8.15
CA PHE A 16 13.06 -8.20 8.13
C PHE A 16 14.19 -7.23 7.80
N VAL A 17 14.49 -6.32 8.71
CA VAL A 17 15.70 -5.50 8.70
C VAL A 17 16.71 -6.09 9.69
N PRO A 18 18.02 -6.04 9.39
CA PRO A 18 19.03 -6.33 10.39
C PRO A 18 18.91 -5.26 11.49
N PHE A 19 18.17 -5.59 12.55
CA PHE A 19 18.07 -4.77 13.75
C PHE A 19 19.40 -4.86 14.51
N GLU A 20 20.49 -4.33 13.95
CA GLU A 20 21.57 -3.91 14.84
C GLU A 20 21.02 -2.74 15.64
N GLN A 21 20.96 -2.91 16.96
CA GLN A 21 20.20 -2.12 17.95
C GLN A 21 20.55 -0.62 18.04
N GLY A 22 21.28 -0.05 17.08
CA GLY A 22 21.56 1.37 16.91
C GLY A 22 21.23 1.94 15.52
N ALA A 23 20.57 1.18 14.63
CA ALA A 23 20.28 1.62 13.25
C ALA A 23 18.93 2.32 13.06
N LEU A 24 18.05 2.32 14.07
CA LEU A 24 16.71 2.91 14.01
C LEU A 24 16.63 4.19 14.85
N ASP A 25 16.62 5.33 14.16
CA ASP A 25 16.38 6.61 14.79
C ASP A 25 14.88 6.92 14.76
N LYS A 26 14.27 7.25 15.90
CA LYS A 26 12.90 7.77 15.90
C LYS A 26 12.89 9.17 15.27
N VAL A 27 12.07 9.38 14.24
CA VAL A 27 11.95 10.67 13.54
C VAL A 27 10.46 11.00 13.39
N GLY A 28 10.00 12.04 14.08
CA GLY A 28 8.58 12.39 14.13
C GLY A 28 7.71 11.24 14.62
N ASP A 29 6.68 10.89 13.84
CA ASP A 29 5.76 9.78 14.09
C ASP A 29 6.25 8.43 13.52
N GLY A 30 7.47 8.38 12.96
CA GLY A 30 8.07 7.20 12.35
C GLY A 30 9.47 6.88 12.85
N PHE A 31 10.16 6.03 12.08
CA PHE A 31 11.55 5.64 12.31
C PHE A 31 12.36 5.80 11.03
N ARG A 32 13.67 5.99 11.16
CA ARG A 32 14.60 6.02 10.04
C ARG A 32 15.65 4.94 10.24
N VAL A 33 15.86 4.12 9.22
CA VAL A 33 16.99 3.18 9.19
C VAL A 33 18.19 3.89 8.57
N GLY A 34 19.30 3.95 9.29
CA GLY A 34 20.58 4.51 8.83
C GLY A 34 21.32 3.64 7.80
N GLY A 35 22.36 4.18 7.15
CA GLY A 35 23.18 3.48 6.14
C GLY A 35 23.16 4.15 4.76
N GLU A 36 24.00 3.67 3.83
CA GLU A 36 24.10 4.19 2.45
C GLU A 36 22.77 4.08 1.69
N ASP A 37 21.93 3.12 2.06
CA ASP A 37 20.59 2.87 1.50
C ASP A 37 19.44 3.19 2.48
N GLY A 38 19.67 4.10 3.43
CA GLY A 38 18.71 4.42 4.48
C GLY A 38 17.31 4.77 3.98
N PHE A 39 16.29 4.36 4.73
CA PHE A 39 14.89 4.56 4.40
C PHE A 39 14.05 4.91 5.62
N GLU A 40 12.91 5.53 5.37
CA GLU A 40 11.93 5.86 6.42
C GLU A 40 10.95 4.72 6.62
N VAL A 41 10.45 4.58 7.84
CA VAL A 41 9.49 3.59 8.28
C VAL A 41 8.36 4.36 8.99
N CYS A 42 7.22 4.47 8.32
CA CYS A 42 6.11 5.29 8.80
C CYS A 42 4.92 4.40 9.20
N ARG A 43 4.35 4.65 10.37
CA ARG A 43 3.10 3.99 10.77
C ARG A 43 1.91 4.80 10.23
N VAL A 44 0.97 4.12 9.57
CA VAL A 44 -0.13 4.76 8.85
C VAL A 44 -1.45 4.05 9.11
N GLN A 45 -2.54 4.80 9.12
CA GLN A 45 -3.89 4.27 9.32
C GLN A 45 -4.53 3.81 8.00
N ARG A 46 -3.91 2.82 7.36
CA ARG A 46 -4.47 2.14 6.18
C ARG A 46 -4.73 0.66 6.45
N GLY A 47 -5.62 0.07 5.65
CA GLY A 47 -5.76 -1.38 5.57
C GLY A 47 -4.50 -2.06 5.04
N GLY A 48 -4.42 -3.37 5.24
CA GLY A 48 -3.29 -4.20 4.83
C GLY A 48 -2.07 -4.10 5.76
N LYS A 49 -1.05 -4.90 5.45
CA LYS A 49 0.16 -5.06 6.26
C LYS A 49 1.26 -4.04 5.88
N ILE A 50 2.53 -4.44 5.89
CA ILE A 50 3.66 -3.63 5.45
C ILE A 50 3.66 -3.49 3.92
N THR A 51 4.02 -2.30 3.41
CA THR A 51 4.36 -2.11 1.99
C THR A 51 5.56 -1.17 1.86
N TYR A 52 6.22 -1.23 0.71
CA TYR A 52 7.36 -0.40 0.36
C TYR A 52 7.00 0.51 -0.81
N HIS A 53 7.41 1.77 -0.72
CA HIS A 53 7.32 2.75 -1.79
C HIS A 53 8.70 3.28 -2.17
N CYS A 54 8.92 3.43 -3.47
CA CYS A 54 10.22 3.79 -4.01
C CYS A 54 10.10 4.69 -5.24
N PRO A 55 11.19 5.40 -5.61
CA PRO A 55 11.24 6.11 -6.89
C PRO A 55 10.90 5.17 -8.06
N GLY A 56 10.12 5.68 -9.02
CA GLY A 56 9.62 4.89 -10.15
C GLY A 56 8.30 4.17 -9.90
N GLN A 57 7.85 4.06 -8.64
CA GLN A 57 6.50 3.57 -8.33
C GLN A 57 5.47 4.70 -8.46
N LEU A 58 4.41 4.46 -9.23
CA LEU A 58 3.24 5.34 -9.25
C LEU A 58 2.38 5.06 -8.01
N VAL A 59 2.21 6.07 -7.17
CA VAL A 59 1.33 6.01 -5.98
C VAL A 59 0.11 6.89 -6.25
N GLY A 60 -1.07 6.30 -6.24
CA GLY A 60 -2.34 7.01 -6.37
C GLY A 60 -3.07 7.08 -5.04
N TYR A 61 -3.52 8.26 -4.63
CA TYR A 61 -4.42 8.40 -3.47
C TYR A 61 -5.84 8.66 -3.97
N LEU A 62 -6.72 7.68 -3.79
CA LEU A 62 -8.07 7.73 -4.31
C LEU A 62 -8.99 8.31 -3.22
N ILE A 63 -9.21 9.61 -3.27
CA ILE A 63 -10.09 10.33 -2.33
C ILE A 63 -11.50 10.39 -2.91
N PHE A 64 -12.36 9.45 -2.52
CA PHE A 64 -13.73 9.29 -3.01
C PHE A 64 -14.72 9.31 -1.84
N ASP A 65 -15.85 9.99 -2.05
CA ASP A 65 -16.97 9.95 -1.11
C ASP A 65 -17.91 8.78 -1.44
N LEU A 66 -17.78 7.70 -0.68
CA LEU A 66 -18.58 6.48 -0.86
C LEU A 66 -20.04 6.65 -0.40
N ALA A 67 -20.37 7.67 0.39
CA ALA A 67 -21.76 7.92 0.77
C ALA A 67 -22.62 8.30 -0.45
N HIS A 68 -22.03 8.92 -1.46
CA HIS A 68 -22.69 9.28 -2.72
C HIS A 68 -22.66 8.17 -3.79
N HIS A 69 -22.01 7.05 -3.49
CA HIS A 69 -21.90 5.91 -4.41
C HIS A 69 -22.46 4.65 -3.76
N ARG A 70 -21.63 3.98 -2.95
CA ARG A 70 -21.97 2.78 -2.22
C ARG A 70 -21.06 2.72 -0.99
N GLN A 71 -21.67 2.70 0.19
CA GLN A 71 -20.97 2.63 1.49
C GLN A 71 -20.40 1.24 1.75
N ASP A 72 -19.42 0.85 0.93
CA ASP A 72 -18.87 -0.51 0.89
C ASP A 72 -17.40 -0.44 0.43
N ILE A 73 -16.48 -0.62 1.39
CA ILE A 73 -15.04 -0.52 1.16
C ILE A 73 -14.52 -1.69 0.33
N GLU A 74 -15.06 -2.88 0.55
CA GLU A 74 -14.66 -4.06 -0.22
C GLU A 74 -15.07 -3.90 -1.69
N TRP A 75 -16.30 -3.46 -1.94
CA TRP A 75 -16.75 -3.12 -3.29
C TRP A 75 -15.83 -2.08 -3.94
N PHE A 76 -15.46 -1.01 -3.21
CA PHE A 76 -14.56 0.02 -3.74
C PHE A 76 -13.20 -0.56 -4.10
N LEU A 77 -12.60 -1.36 -3.22
CA LEU A 77 -11.32 -2.05 -3.49
C LEU A 77 -11.40 -2.92 -4.75
N ARG A 78 -12.46 -3.73 -4.89
CA ARG A 78 -12.64 -4.57 -6.09
C ARG A 78 -12.80 -3.73 -7.37
N ARG A 79 -13.39 -2.53 -7.28
CA ARG A 79 -13.49 -1.60 -8.41
C ARG A 79 -12.13 -1.01 -8.80
N VAL A 80 -11.30 -0.67 -7.82
CA VAL A 80 -9.93 -0.19 -8.06
C VAL A 80 -9.09 -1.28 -8.72
N GLU A 81 -9.14 -2.50 -8.20
CA GLU A 81 -8.42 -3.65 -8.77
C GLU A 81 -8.87 -3.92 -10.22
N ALA A 82 -10.18 -3.92 -10.48
CA ALA A 82 -10.71 -4.09 -11.84
C ALA A 82 -10.27 -2.98 -12.79
N ALA A 83 -10.22 -1.72 -12.33
CA ALA A 83 -9.75 -0.60 -13.13
C ALA A 83 -8.25 -0.73 -13.48
N LEU A 84 -7.42 -1.16 -12.52
CA LEU A 84 -6.00 -1.42 -12.74
C LEU A 84 -5.77 -2.59 -13.72
N VAL A 85 -6.53 -3.67 -13.60
CA VAL A 85 -6.49 -4.79 -14.57
C VAL A 85 -6.86 -4.31 -15.98
N GLY A 86 -7.93 -3.50 -16.11
CA GLY A 86 -8.34 -2.91 -17.39
C GLY A 86 -7.26 -2.01 -18.00
N LEU A 87 -6.67 -1.12 -17.20
CA LEU A 87 -5.56 -0.26 -17.63
C LEU A 87 -4.36 -1.08 -18.12
N LEU A 88 -3.96 -2.11 -17.38
CA LEU A 88 -2.84 -2.98 -17.77
C LEU A 88 -3.14 -3.73 -19.07
N ALA A 89 -4.39 -4.16 -19.27
CA ALA A 89 -4.80 -4.79 -20.53
C ALA A 89 -4.70 -3.83 -21.73
N GLU A 90 -5.06 -2.56 -21.57
CA GLU A 90 -4.87 -1.52 -22.62
C GLU A 90 -3.38 -1.31 -22.97
N LEU A 91 -2.49 -1.57 -22.01
CA LEU A 91 -1.03 -1.55 -22.20
C LEU A 91 -0.46 -2.89 -22.70
N GLY A 92 -1.30 -3.89 -22.98
CA GLY A 92 -0.88 -5.21 -23.45
C GLY A 92 -0.33 -6.14 -22.35
N VAL A 93 -0.58 -5.84 -21.08
CA VAL A 93 -0.13 -6.61 -19.92
C VAL A 93 -1.29 -7.42 -19.35
N ALA A 94 -1.18 -8.75 -19.38
CA ALA A 94 -2.18 -9.66 -18.83
C ALA A 94 -2.10 -9.73 -17.30
N ALA A 95 -3.00 -9.02 -16.63
CA ALA A 95 -3.06 -8.95 -15.17
C ALA A 95 -4.34 -9.58 -14.61
N HIS A 96 -4.33 -9.94 -13.32
CA HIS A 96 -5.47 -10.55 -12.63
C HIS A 96 -5.49 -10.23 -11.13
N THR A 97 -6.60 -10.56 -10.48
CA THR A 97 -6.75 -10.54 -9.01
C THR A 97 -6.68 -11.96 -8.47
N VAL A 98 -6.30 -12.10 -7.20
CA VAL A 98 -6.25 -13.38 -6.49
C VAL A 98 -7.32 -13.38 -5.40
N ASP A 99 -8.14 -14.41 -5.36
CA ASP A 99 -9.21 -14.52 -4.37
C ASP A 99 -8.66 -14.50 -2.94
N GLY A 100 -9.34 -13.81 -2.04
CA GLY A 100 -8.90 -13.60 -0.66
C GLY A 100 -7.69 -12.66 -0.48
N LEU A 101 -7.06 -12.17 -1.54
CA LEU A 101 -5.95 -11.21 -1.47
C LEU A 101 -6.32 -9.86 -2.09
N THR A 102 -5.63 -8.80 -1.66
CA THR A 102 -5.76 -7.46 -2.25
C THR A 102 -4.56 -7.09 -3.11
N GLY A 103 -4.84 -6.47 -4.25
CA GLY A 103 -3.86 -6.01 -5.23
C GLY A 103 -4.12 -6.54 -6.64
N VAL A 104 -3.13 -6.39 -7.51
CA VAL A 104 -3.13 -6.90 -8.89
C VAL A 104 -1.82 -7.64 -9.17
N TRP A 105 -1.90 -8.73 -9.92
CA TRP A 105 -0.79 -9.64 -10.23
C TRP A 105 -0.61 -9.86 -11.73
N VAL A 106 0.62 -10.14 -12.13
CA VAL A 106 1.02 -10.62 -13.47
C VAL A 106 1.86 -11.88 -13.27
N GLY A 107 1.36 -13.03 -13.73
CA GLY A 107 1.88 -14.32 -13.28
C GLY A 107 1.86 -14.40 -11.74
N ASP A 108 2.97 -14.82 -11.13
CA ASP A 108 3.06 -14.92 -9.66
C ASP A 108 3.53 -13.62 -8.98
N ALA A 109 3.79 -12.56 -9.74
CA ALA A 109 4.32 -11.30 -9.23
C ALA A 109 3.21 -10.27 -8.98
N LYS A 110 3.17 -9.71 -7.76
CA LYS A 110 2.28 -8.58 -7.44
C LYS A 110 2.80 -7.31 -8.11
N VAL A 111 1.99 -6.71 -8.97
CA VAL A 111 2.34 -5.48 -9.70
C VAL A 111 1.69 -4.23 -9.12
N ALA A 112 0.58 -4.37 -8.39
CA ALA A 112 -0.03 -3.27 -7.65
C ALA A 112 -0.45 -3.73 -6.26
N ALA A 113 0.00 -3.00 -5.24
CA ALA A 113 -0.56 -3.07 -3.90
C ALA A 113 -1.72 -2.07 -3.80
N VAL A 114 -2.82 -2.49 -3.20
CA VAL A 114 -4.01 -1.64 -3.00
C VAL A 114 -4.38 -1.72 -1.52
N GLY A 115 -4.46 -0.57 -0.87
CA GLY A 115 -4.67 -0.47 0.58
C GLY A 115 -5.31 0.86 0.96
N VAL A 116 -6.62 0.85 1.17
CA VAL A 116 -7.40 2.04 1.51
C VAL A 116 -7.79 2.05 2.99
N SER A 117 -8.13 3.23 3.49
CA SER A 117 -8.98 3.40 4.67
C SER A 117 -10.10 4.38 4.34
N ALA A 118 -11.06 4.54 5.25
CA ALA A 118 -12.09 5.57 5.08
C ALA A 118 -12.48 6.17 6.42
N SER A 119 -12.82 7.46 6.38
CA SER A 119 -13.38 8.20 7.51
C SER A 119 -14.62 8.95 7.04
N ARG A 120 -15.74 8.78 7.74
CA ARG A 120 -17.05 9.32 7.33
C ARG A 120 -17.40 8.97 5.87
N TRP A 121 -17.03 7.77 5.44
CA TRP A 121 -17.19 7.26 4.06
C TRP A 121 -16.37 7.97 2.98
N VAL A 122 -15.46 8.88 3.34
CA VAL A 122 -14.45 9.41 2.41
C VAL A 122 -13.20 8.54 2.48
N THR A 123 -12.78 8.00 1.34
CA THR A 123 -11.59 7.13 1.26
C THR A 123 -10.30 7.93 1.36
N MET A 124 -9.27 7.25 1.88
CA MET A 124 -7.90 7.73 2.02
C MET A 124 -6.95 6.61 1.61
N HIS A 125 -5.70 6.97 1.30
CA HIS A 125 -4.69 6.06 0.75
C HIS A 125 -5.09 5.52 -0.64
N GLY A 126 -4.56 4.35 -1.00
CA GLY A 126 -4.66 3.78 -2.35
C GLY A 126 -4.13 2.36 -2.37
#